data_AF-A0A231V0B3-F1
#
_entry.id   AF-A0A231V0B3-F1
#
_cell.length_a   1.000
_cell.length_b   1.000
_cell.length_c   1.000
_cell.angle_alpha   90.00
_cell.angle_beta   90.00
_cell.angle_gamma   90.00
#
_symmetry.space_group_name_H-M   'P 1'
#
loop_
_entity.id
_entity.type
_entity.pdbx_description
1 polymer ?
#
loop_
_entity_poly.entity_id
_entity_poly.type
_entity_poly.pdbx_seq_one_letter_code
_entity_poly.pdbx_strand_id
1 'polypeptide(L)'
;MTSNTLVIVADKFAEFTSSKRAVTLSQMLTMLELPEQVLPGPIRLFAGQGVPDSDIADLVRRIDAFDPTGKRWDAADLRTLPDRAEPALSHKKNPCNTLIGVPVRAADDTFHVDICIDEKCELMGDHQTGQHVQGMLLVEAGRQAFLAVTEKFFMDGVNEKTYFVIKSITTEFLGFVFPLPAHIEYRVLTKDINERRRKFEVEMLLYQGGEARTRIGCAFTVFPHQVISEREAALAISATQFALQGQSDGAKPARVA
;
A
#
# COMPACT_ATOMS: atom_id res chain seq x y z
N MET A 1 14.96 31.26 -9.44
CA MET A 1 13.50 31.21 -9.74
C MET A 1 12.90 30.18 -8.82
N THR A 2 12.15 30.60 -7.79
CA THR A 2 11.46 29.65 -6.92
C THR A 2 10.26 29.09 -7.67
N SER A 3 10.42 27.91 -8.29
CA SER A 3 9.30 27.21 -8.93
C SER A 3 8.15 27.07 -7.93
N ASN A 4 6.94 27.46 -8.34
CA ASN A 4 5.75 27.31 -7.53
C ASN A 4 5.35 25.83 -7.60
N THR A 5 5.67 25.04 -6.57
CA THR A 5 5.32 23.62 -6.53
C THR A 5 3.99 23.42 -5.83
N LEU A 6 3.14 22.56 -6.39
CA LEU A 6 1.85 22.19 -5.84
C LEU A 6 1.73 20.66 -5.78
N VAL A 7 1.41 20.14 -4.59
CA VAL A 7 1.18 18.71 -4.38
C VAL A 7 -0.28 18.38 -4.67
N ILE A 8 -0.54 17.32 -5.43
CA ILE A 8 -1.88 16.85 -5.73
C ILE A 8 -2.15 15.57 -4.92
N VAL A 9 -3.18 15.60 -4.06
CA VAL A 9 -3.62 14.46 -3.26
C VAL A 9 -5.04 14.06 -3.61
N ALA A 10 -5.47 12.88 -3.16
CA ALA A 10 -6.87 12.47 -3.29
C ALA A 10 -7.83 13.40 -2.55
N ASP A 11 -9.09 13.41 -2.95
CA ASP A 11 -10.13 14.22 -2.30
C ASP A 11 -10.36 13.77 -0.84
N LYS A 12 -10.14 12.49 -0.51
CA LYS A 12 -10.17 12.00 0.88
C LYS A 12 -9.12 12.65 1.80
N PHE A 13 -8.11 13.32 1.25
CA PHE A 13 -7.12 14.08 2.01
C PHE A 13 -7.39 15.59 2.03
N ALA A 14 -8.63 16.04 1.84
CA ALA A 14 -8.97 17.47 1.83
C ALA A 14 -8.49 18.25 3.07
N GLU A 15 -8.52 17.66 4.27
CA GLU A 15 -7.99 18.34 5.47
C GLU A 15 -6.48 18.61 5.40
N PHE A 16 -5.73 17.75 4.70
CA PHE A 16 -4.29 17.95 4.51
C PHE A 16 -3.99 19.19 3.67
N THR A 17 -4.86 19.57 2.74
CA THR A 17 -4.58 20.69 1.81
C THR A 17 -4.67 22.06 2.48
N SER A 18 -5.38 22.17 3.61
CA SER A 18 -5.57 23.42 4.32
C SER A 18 -4.24 24.08 4.70
N SER A 19 -4.05 25.31 4.20
CA SER A 19 -2.87 26.19 4.43
C SER A 19 -1.53 25.61 3.98
N LYS A 20 -1.54 24.65 3.06
CA LYS A 20 -0.32 24.03 2.50
C LYS A 20 -0.28 24.24 0.99
N ARG A 21 0.90 24.03 0.38
CA ARG A 21 1.04 23.95 -1.09
C ARG A 21 0.57 22.59 -1.60
N ALA A 22 -0.65 22.24 -1.26
CA ALA A 22 -1.30 21.01 -1.66
C ALA A 22 -2.74 21.31 -2.06
N VAL A 23 -3.25 20.56 -3.02
CA VAL A 23 -4.64 20.61 -3.48
C VAL A 23 -5.14 19.20 -3.67
N THR A 24 -6.45 19.03 -3.57
CA THR A 24 -7.05 17.76 -3.97
C THR A 24 -7.14 17.67 -5.49
N LEU A 25 -7.36 16.47 -6.03
CA LEU A 25 -7.57 16.29 -7.45
C LEU A 25 -8.73 17.16 -7.97
N SER A 26 -9.87 17.19 -7.27
CA SER A 26 -11.01 18.03 -7.66
C SER A 26 -10.65 19.52 -7.69
N GLN A 27 -9.90 20.00 -6.68
CA GLN A 27 -9.41 21.38 -6.65
C GLN A 27 -8.44 21.68 -7.80
N MET A 28 -7.54 20.76 -8.12
CA MET A 28 -6.60 20.89 -9.25
C MET A 28 -7.35 21.00 -10.58
N LEU A 29 -8.38 20.17 -10.78
CA LEU A 29 -9.22 20.24 -11.98
C LEU A 29 -9.91 21.60 -12.12
N THR A 30 -10.44 22.17 -11.03
CA THR A 30 -10.99 23.54 -11.04
C THR A 30 -9.92 24.58 -11.36
N MET A 31 -8.69 24.41 -10.86
CA MET A 31 -7.59 25.36 -11.13
C MET A 31 -7.18 25.39 -12.60
N LEU A 32 -7.31 24.28 -13.34
CA LEU A 32 -7.05 24.25 -14.79
C LEU A 32 -7.97 25.20 -15.56
N GLU A 33 -9.21 25.38 -15.10
CA GLU A 33 -10.23 26.23 -15.73
C GLU A 33 -10.02 27.72 -15.45
N LEU A 34 -9.21 28.08 -14.45
CA LEU A 34 -8.95 29.48 -14.12
C LEU A 34 -8.14 30.18 -15.22
N PRO A 35 -8.36 31.47 -15.49
CA PRO A 35 -7.53 32.24 -16.42
C PRO A 35 -6.07 32.34 -15.97
N GLU A 36 -5.14 32.45 -16.92
CA GLU A 36 -3.69 32.59 -16.65
C GLU A 36 -3.36 33.80 -15.77
N GLN A 37 -4.13 34.89 -15.90
CA GLN A 37 -3.95 36.11 -15.10
C GLN A 37 -4.18 35.88 -13.61
N VAL A 38 -4.96 34.86 -13.24
CA VAL A 38 -5.28 34.51 -11.85
C VAL A 38 -4.19 33.60 -11.25
N LEU A 39 -3.64 32.70 -12.07
CA LEU A 39 -2.61 31.73 -11.66
C LEU A 39 -1.47 31.72 -12.68
N PRO A 40 -0.48 32.61 -12.53
CA PRO A 40 0.68 32.66 -13.41
C PRO A 40 1.60 31.45 -13.15
N GLY A 41 2.11 30.85 -14.24
CA GLY A 41 2.99 29.69 -14.18
C GLY A 41 4.46 29.98 -14.52
N PRO A 42 5.29 28.93 -14.70
CA PRO A 42 4.91 27.51 -14.59
C PRO A 42 4.78 27.05 -13.13
N ILE A 43 3.71 26.31 -12.83
CA ILE A 43 3.49 25.64 -11.55
C ILE A 43 3.89 24.17 -11.73
N ARG A 44 4.89 23.72 -10.95
CA ARG A 44 5.31 22.32 -10.92
C ARG A 44 4.30 21.49 -10.15
N LEU A 45 3.76 20.47 -10.79
CA LEU A 45 2.77 19.57 -10.21
C LEU A 45 3.46 18.30 -9.75
N PHE A 46 3.23 17.97 -8.48
CA PHE A 46 3.84 16.83 -7.83
C PHE A 46 2.76 15.91 -7.28
N ALA A 47 2.83 14.62 -7.58
CA ALA A 47 1.85 13.67 -7.05
C ALA A 47 2.12 13.37 -5.57
N GLY A 48 1.12 13.61 -4.74
CA GLY A 48 1.02 13.04 -3.41
C GLY A 48 0.39 11.64 -3.48
N GLN A 49 -0.31 11.27 -2.42
CA GLN A 49 -0.90 9.93 -2.28
C GLN A 49 -2.42 9.94 -2.44
N GLY A 50 -2.95 8.76 -2.78
CA GLY A 50 -4.38 8.46 -2.83
C GLY A 50 -5.05 8.77 -4.16
N VAL A 51 -4.40 9.50 -5.07
CA VAL A 51 -4.98 9.74 -6.41
C VAL A 51 -4.86 8.45 -7.23
N PRO A 52 -5.96 7.92 -7.81
CA PRO A 52 -5.90 6.75 -8.68
C PRO A 52 -5.05 7.01 -9.93
N ASP A 53 -4.33 5.98 -10.41
CA ASP A 53 -3.41 6.12 -11.55
C ASP A 53 -4.14 6.55 -12.83
N SER A 54 -5.38 6.07 -13.02
CA SER A 54 -6.26 6.51 -14.12
C SER A 54 -6.52 8.00 -14.06
N ASP A 55 -6.70 8.54 -12.86
CA ASP A 55 -7.11 9.92 -12.65
C ASP A 55 -5.90 10.86 -12.82
N ILE A 56 -4.69 10.41 -12.45
CA ILE A 56 -3.44 11.08 -12.82
C ILE A 56 -3.25 11.08 -14.35
N ALA A 57 -3.42 9.92 -15.01
CA ALA A 57 -3.28 9.83 -16.45
C ALA A 57 -4.26 10.77 -17.17
N ASP A 58 -5.49 10.87 -16.68
CA ASP A 58 -6.52 11.77 -17.19
C ASP A 58 -6.16 13.24 -16.97
N LEU A 59 -5.62 13.58 -15.78
CA LEU A 59 -5.14 14.93 -15.48
C LEU A 59 -4.01 15.35 -16.43
N VAL A 60 -3.01 14.49 -16.64
CA VAL A 60 -1.91 14.75 -17.57
C VAL A 60 -2.43 15.00 -18.99
N ARG A 61 -3.36 14.16 -19.48
CA ARG A 61 -3.96 14.36 -20.82
C ARG A 61 -4.69 15.69 -20.94
N ARG A 62 -5.40 16.13 -19.89
CA ARG A 62 -6.07 17.44 -19.87
C ARG A 62 -5.08 18.60 -19.89
N ILE A 63 -3.99 18.49 -19.12
CA ILE A 63 -2.92 19.50 -19.11
C ILE A 63 -2.29 19.61 -20.49
N ASP A 64 -1.96 18.49 -21.14
CA ASP A 64 -1.32 18.50 -22.47
C ASP A 64 -2.23 19.07 -23.56
N ALA A 65 -3.54 18.88 -23.45
CA ALA A 65 -4.50 19.48 -24.36
C ALA A 65 -4.65 21.00 -24.15
N PHE A 66 -4.54 21.47 -22.90
CA PHE A 66 -4.77 22.87 -22.54
C PHE A 66 -3.51 23.74 -22.61
N ASP A 67 -2.35 23.20 -22.23
CA ASP A 67 -1.05 23.87 -22.19
C ASP A 67 0.04 22.98 -22.80
N PRO A 68 0.01 22.72 -24.13
CA PRO A 68 0.96 21.84 -24.80
C PRO A 68 2.41 22.35 -24.74
N THR A 69 2.60 23.65 -24.43
CA THR A 69 3.92 24.27 -24.30
C THR A 69 4.49 24.22 -22.87
N GLY A 70 3.72 23.74 -21.89
CA GLY A 70 4.12 23.70 -20.48
C GLY A 70 4.43 25.07 -19.88
N LYS A 71 3.81 26.15 -20.39
CA LYS A 71 4.07 27.52 -19.93
C LYS A 71 3.45 27.78 -18.56
N ARG A 72 2.35 27.10 -18.27
CA ARG A 72 1.53 27.27 -17.08
C ARG A 72 1.67 26.09 -16.12
N TRP A 73 1.70 24.86 -16.63
CA TRP A 73 1.72 23.64 -15.82
C TRP A 73 2.90 22.76 -16.20
N ASP A 74 3.78 22.51 -15.23
CA ASP A 74 4.85 21.51 -15.36
C ASP A 74 4.38 20.20 -14.71
N ALA A 75 3.94 19.27 -15.56
CA ALA A 75 3.45 17.95 -15.15
C ALA A 75 4.51 16.84 -15.30
N ALA A 76 5.81 17.17 -15.35
CA ALA A 76 6.86 16.18 -15.56
C ALA A 76 6.83 15.05 -14.50
N ASP A 77 6.70 15.41 -13.21
CA ASP A 77 6.70 14.43 -12.12
C ASP A 77 5.46 13.51 -12.13
N LEU A 78 4.32 13.99 -12.66
CA LEU A 78 3.10 13.18 -12.78
C LEU A 78 3.25 12.04 -13.81
N ARG A 79 4.29 12.10 -14.66
CA ARG A 79 4.58 11.07 -15.67
C ARG A 79 5.60 10.04 -15.22
N THR A 80 6.26 10.28 -14.09
CA THR A 80 7.31 9.42 -13.54
C THR A 80 6.86 8.74 -12.25
N LEU A 81 5.58 8.43 -12.15
CA LEU A 81 5.05 7.69 -11.01
C LEU A 81 5.57 6.25 -11.03
N PRO A 82 5.79 5.64 -9.85
CA PRO A 82 6.17 4.23 -9.77
C PRO A 82 5.06 3.33 -10.30
N ASP A 83 5.45 2.29 -11.04
CA ASP A 83 4.52 1.25 -11.46
C ASP A 83 4.01 0.47 -10.24
N ARG A 84 2.68 0.31 -10.13
CA ARG A 84 2.07 -0.53 -9.09
C ARG A 84 2.47 -1.98 -9.26
N ALA A 85 2.63 -2.67 -8.13
CA ALA A 85 2.86 -4.11 -8.15
C ALA A 85 1.67 -4.87 -8.79
N GLU A 86 1.98 -5.81 -9.67
CA GLU A 86 0.96 -6.63 -10.32
C GLU A 86 0.24 -7.56 -9.32
N PRO A 87 -0.98 -8.05 -9.64
CA PRO A 87 -1.72 -8.98 -8.78
C PRO A 87 -0.94 -10.21 -8.34
N ALA A 88 -0.05 -10.73 -9.19
CA ALA A 88 0.80 -11.88 -8.87
C ALA A 88 1.80 -11.58 -7.73
N LEU A 89 2.20 -10.32 -7.55
CA LEU A 89 3.11 -9.87 -6.50
C LEU A 89 2.36 -9.40 -5.25
N SER A 90 1.30 -8.60 -5.41
CA SER A 90 0.58 -8.00 -4.28
C SER A 90 -0.48 -8.92 -3.66
N HIS A 91 -0.86 -9.98 -4.38
CA HIS A 91 -1.98 -10.87 -4.07
C HIS A 91 -3.34 -10.13 -3.98
N LYS A 92 -3.48 -9.00 -4.67
CA LYS A 92 -4.73 -8.24 -4.76
C LYS A 92 -5.38 -8.41 -6.13
N LYS A 93 -6.66 -8.79 -6.13
CA LYS A 93 -7.47 -8.90 -7.35
C LYS A 93 -7.83 -7.53 -7.92
N ASN A 94 -8.15 -6.58 -7.05
CA ASN A 94 -8.54 -5.22 -7.43
C ASN A 94 -7.30 -4.31 -7.41
N PRO A 95 -6.94 -3.64 -8.52
CA PRO A 95 -5.74 -2.80 -8.58
C PRO A 95 -5.68 -1.68 -7.54
N CYS A 96 -6.83 -1.06 -7.21
CA CYS A 96 -6.91 -0.04 -6.17
C CYS A 96 -6.48 -0.56 -4.78
N ASN A 97 -6.57 -1.88 -4.52
CA ASN A 97 -6.13 -2.46 -3.26
C ASN A 97 -4.62 -2.73 -3.20
N THR A 98 -3.89 -2.58 -4.31
CA THR A 98 -2.42 -2.65 -4.31
C THR A 98 -1.86 -1.33 -3.78
N LEU A 99 -1.21 -1.36 -2.62
CA LEU A 99 -0.70 -0.19 -1.90
C LEU A 99 0.78 0.09 -2.15
N ILE A 100 1.42 -0.70 -3.01
CA ILE A 100 2.86 -0.69 -3.22
C ILE A 100 3.24 -0.67 -4.69
N GLY A 101 4.41 -0.10 -4.98
CA GLY A 101 5.07 -0.21 -6.27
C GLY A 101 5.78 -1.55 -6.46
N VAL A 102 6.25 -1.81 -7.67
CA VAL A 102 7.07 -2.99 -7.97
C VAL A 102 8.38 -2.96 -7.16
N PRO A 103 8.68 -3.98 -6.34
CA PRO A 103 9.91 -4.00 -5.56
C PRO A 103 11.18 -3.96 -6.41
N VAL A 104 12.18 -3.20 -5.98
CA VAL A 104 13.51 -3.11 -6.61
C VAL A 104 14.57 -3.58 -5.62
N ARG A 105 15.52 -4.39 -6.08
CA ARG A 105 16.66 -4.80 -5.25
C ARG A 105 17.63 -3.64 -5.12
N ALA A 106 17.88 -3.18 -3.89
CA ALA A 106 18.82 -2.10 -3.59
C ALA A 106 20.19 -2.64 -3.16
N ALA A 107 20.22 -3.79 -2.49
CA ALA A 107 21.42 -4.57 -2.14
C ALA A 107 21.04 -6.06 -2.01
N ASP A 108 21.99 -6.92 -1.62
CA ASP A 108 21.78 -8.38 -1.58
C ASP A 108 20.54 -8.81 -0.78
N ASP A 109 20.34 -8.23 0.40
CA ASP A 109 19.20 -8.54 1.28
C ASP A 109 18.36 -7.28 1.59
N THR A 110 18.48 -6.24 0.76
CA THR A 110 17.75 -4.97 0.92
C THR A 110 16.99 -4.60 -0.34
N PHE A 111 15.75 -4.17 -0.19
CA PHE A 111 14.84 -3.87 -1.29
C PHE A 111 14.11 -2.55 -1.03
N HIS A 112 13.83 -1.83 -2.11
CA HIS A 112 13.05 -0.60 -2.13
C HIS A 112 11.66 -0.91 -2.66
N VAL A 113 10.63 -0.38 -2.00
CA VAL A 113 9.24 -0.53 -2.42
C VAL A 113 8.52 0.80 -2.23
N ASP A 114 8.11 1.45 -3.32
CA ASP A 114 7.34 2.69 -3.23
C ASP A 114 5.95 2.45 -2.64
N ILE A 115 5.42 3.44 -1.92
CA ILE A 115 4.03 3.45 -1.47
C ILE A 115 3.16 4.05 -2.56
N CYS A 116 2.12 3.32 -2.96
CA CYS A 116 1.15 3.74 -3.98
C CYS A 116 -0.25 3.64 -3.39
N ILE A 117 -0.74 4.67 -2.71
CA ILE A 117 -2.10 4.66 -2.13
C ILE A 117 -3.11 5.03 -3.21
N ASP A 118 -4.24 4.32 -3.22
CA ASP A 118 -5.42 4.67 -4.02
C ASP A 118 -6.61 4.90 -3.05
N GLU A 119 -7.28 6.05 -3.15
CA GLU A 119 -8.39 6.39 -2.27
C GLU A 119 -9.60 5.46 -2.40
N LYS A 120 -9.70 4.71 -3.51
CA LYS A 120 -10.71 3.69 -3.78
C LYS A 120 -10.33 2.32 -3.18
N CYS A 121 -9.20 2.21 -2.48
CA CYS A 121 -8.82 0.98 -1.80
C CYS A 121 -9.78 0.65 -0.64
N GLU A 122 -9.91 -0.64 -0.34
CA GLU A 122 -10.84 -1.17 0.68
C GLU A 122 -10.63 -0.54 2.06
N LEU A 123 -9.37 -0.29 2.44
CA LEU A 123 -9.03 0.29 3.74
C LEU A 123 -9.42 1.76 3.85
N MET A 124 -9.52 2.47 2.71
CA MET A 124 -9.98 3.85 2.68
C MET A 124 -11.49 3.96 2.48
N GLY A 125 -12.22 2.83 2.41
CA GLY A 125 -13.65 2.82 2.17
C GLY A 125 -14.50 3.44 3.30
N ASP A 126 -13.98 3.47 4.52
CA ASP A 126 -14.59 4.14 5.66
C ASP A 126 -14.06 5.58 5.83
N HIS A 127 -14.54 6.29 6.85
CA HIS A 127 -14.15 7.65 7.13
C HIS A 127 -12.66 7.76 7.46
N GLN A 128 -11.94 8.52 6.63
CA GLN A 128 -10.59 8.96 6.93
C GLN A 128 -10.65 10.26 7.74
N THR A 129 -10.15 10.22 8.98
CA THR A 129 -10.06 11.41 9.84
C THR A 129 -8.67 12.03 9.74
N GLY A 130 -8.60 13.36 9.76
CA GLY A 130 -7.33 14.07 9.90
C GLY A 130 -6.53 14.22 8.60
N GLN A 131 -5.29 14.68 8.77
CA GLN A 131 -4.39 15.03 7.68
C GLN A 131 -3.43 13.89 7.26
N HIS A 132 -3.43 12.78 8.00
CA HIS A 132 -2.43 11.72 7.88
C HIS A 132 -3.03 10.45 7.24
N VAL A 133 -2.15 9.57 6.78
CA VAL A 133 -2.46 8.22 6.33
C VAL A 133 -2.69 7.34 7.55
N GLN A 134 -3.80 6.62 7.57
CA GLN A 134 -4.13 5.71 8.68
C GLN A 134 -3.08 4.60 8.85
N GLY A 135 -2.80 4.23 10.11
CA GLY A 135 -1.78 3.24 10.43
C GLY A 135 -2.02 1.85 9.81
N MET A 136 -3.28 1.41 9.73
CA MET A 136 -3.62 0.10 9.16
C MET A 136 -3.29 -0.02 7.68
N LEU A 137 -3.28 1.09 6.95
CA LEU A 137 -2.87 1.12 5.55
C LEU A 137 -1.37 0.88 5.42
N LEU A 138 -0.57 1.39 6.36
CA LEU A 138 0.88 1.14 6.42
C LEU A 138 1.19 -0.32 6.76
N VAL A 139 0.42 -0.91 7.67
CA VAL A 139 0.52 -2.35 8.01
C VAL A 139 0.22 -3.21 6.78
N GLU A 140 -0.84 -2.89 6.05
CA GLU A 140 -1.19 -3.62 4.83
C GLU A 140 -0.15 -3.42 3.72
N ALA A 141 0.41 -2.22 3.56
CA ALA A 141 1.51 -1.99 2.62
C ALA A 141 2.74 -2.85 2.98
N GLY A 142 3.08 -2.97 4.28
CA GLY A 142 4.11 -3.90 4.75
C GLY A 142 3.78 -5.37 4.46
N ARG A 143 2.52 -5.77 4.63
CA ARG A 143 2.06 -7.13 4.27
C ARG A 143 2.27 -7.41 2.78
N GLN A 144 1.88 -6.47 1.92
CA GLN A 144 2.07 -6.60 0.48
C GLN A 144 3.56 -6.57 0.11
N ALA A 145 4.38 -5.77 0.80
CA ALA A 145 5.81 -5.69 0.52
C ALA A 145 6.54 -7.01 0.76
N PHE A 146 6.27 -7.72 1.88
CA PHE A 146 6.91 -9.03 2.09
C PHE A 146 6.46 -10.07 1.07
N LEU A 147 5.20 -10.04 0.64
CA LEU A 147 4.71 -10.91 -0.43
C LEU A 147 5.45 -10.61 -1.74
N ALA A 148 5.41 -9.36 -2.19
CA ALA A 148 5.96 -8.95 -3.46
C ALA A 148 7.47 -9.15 -3.56
N VAL A 149 8.22 -8.85 -2.48
CA VAL A 149 9.68 -9.11 -2.43
C VAL A 149 9.96 -10.61 -2.49
N THR A 150 9.21 -11.42 -1.74
CA THR A 150 9.39 -12.88 -1.76
C THR A 150 9.11 -13.44 -3.15
N GLU A 151 7.92 -13.15 -3.70
CA GLU A 151 7.49 -13.61 -5.02
C GLU A 151 8.50 -13.24 -6.11
N LYS A 152 8.99 -11.99 -6.10
CA LYS A 152 9.88 -11.51 -7.14
C LYS A 152 11.32 -12.02 -7.05
N PHE A 153 11.83 -12.29 -5.85
CA PHE A 153 13.27 -12.49 -5.65
C PHE A 153 13.66 -13.80 -4.95
N PHE A 154 12.70 -14.56 -4.43
CA PHE A 154 12.97 -15.76 -3.63
C PHE A 154 12.15 -16.99 -4.06
N MET A 155 11.41 -16.89 -5.16
CA MET A 155 10.57 -17.96 -5.70
C MET A 155 11.12 -18.59 -6.98
N ASP A 156 12.35 -18.25 -7.38
CA ASP A 156 13.01 -18.88 -8.52
C ASP A 156 13.03 -20.41 -8.38
N GLY A 157 12.67 -21.11 -9.46
CA GLY A 157 12.57 -22.57 -9.51
C GLY A 157 11.32 -23.17 -8.88
N VAL A 158 10.37 -22.36 -8.40
CA VAL A 158 9.07 -22.83 -7.89
C VAL A 158 8.03 -22.74 -8.98
N ASN A 159 7.59 -23.89 -9.47
CA ASN A 159 6.54 -23.97 -10.49
C ASN A 159 5.15 -24.28 -9.90
N GLU A 160 5.08 -24.54 -8.60
CA GLU A 160 3.83 -24.87 -7.90
C GLU A 160 3.22 -23.65 -7.21
N LYS A 161 1.91 -23.70 -6.97
CA LYS A 161 1.23 -22.68 -6.16
C LYS A 161 1.76 -22.72 -4.74
N THR A 162 1.94 -21.56 -4.14
CA THR A 162 2.46 -21.42 -2.78
C THR A 162 1.45 -20.77 -1.85
N TYR A 163 1.69 -20.94 -0.55
CA TYR A 163 0.88 -20.37 0.51
C TYR A 163 1.80 -19.70 1.54
N PHE A 164 1.46 -18.48 1.94
CA PHE A 164 2.21 -17.69 2.91
C PHE A 164 1.56 -17.79 4.29
N VAL A 165 2.28 -18.38 5.24
CA VAL A 165 1.85 -18.46 6.64
C VAL A 165 2.61 -17.42 7.43
N ILE A 166 1.89 -16.40 7.91
CA ILE A 166 2.42 -15.36 8.78
C ILE A 166 2.50 -15.90 10.21
N LYS A 167 3.69 -15.87 10.81
CA LYS A 167 3.90 -16.27 12.21
C LYS A 167 3.77 -15.09 13.16
N SER A 168 4.28 -13.93 12.77
CA SER A 168 4.19 -12.70 13.57
C SER A 168 4.32 -11.48 12.69
N ILE A 169 3.54 -10.45 13.01
CA ILE A 169 3.74 -9.07 12.55
C ILE A 169 3.79 -8.19 13.80
N THR A 170 4.78 -7.32 13.85
CA THR A 170 4.94 -6.29 14.88
C THR A 170 5.01 -4.94 14.18
N THR A 171 4.44 -3.90 14.76
CA THR A 171 4.42 -2.56 14.15
C THR A 171 4.64 -1.50 15.21
N GLU A 172 5.57 -0.61 14.94
CA GLU A 172 5.85 0.60 15.71
C GLU A 172 5.58 1.82 14.84
N PHE A 173 4.63 2.66 15.24
CA PHE A 173 4.37 3.96 14.59
C PHE A 173 5.27 5.01 15.24
N LEU A 174 6.34 5.39 14.53
CA LEU A 174 7.36 6.33 15.00
C LEU A 174 6.96 7.80 14.76
N GLY A 175 6.03 8.03 13.83
CA GLY A 175 5.45 9.34 13.55
C GLY A 175 4.33 9.25 12.51
N PHE A 176 3.65 10.37 12.28
CA PHE A 176 2.61 10.44 11.25
C PHE A 176 3.21 10.34 9.85
N VAL A 177 2.49 9.63 8.97
CA VAL A 177 2.73 9.63 7.53
C VAL A 177 1.65 10.50 6.90
N PHE A 178 2.04 11.48 6.11
CA PHE A 178 1.12 12.36 5.37
C PHE A 178 0.90 11.84 3.95
N PRO A 179 -0.08 12.34 3.18
CA PRO A 179 -0.29 11.95 1.78
C PRO A 179 0.77 12.49 0.81
N LEU A 180 2.04 12.31 1.16
CA LEU A 180 3.23 12.66 0.39
C LEU A 180 3.96 11.37 0.00
N PRO A 181 4.85 11.42 -1.01
CA PRO A 181 5.66 10.26 -1.38
C PRO A 181 6.40 9.67 -0.19
N ALA A 182 6.35 8.35 -0.12
CA ALA A 182 6.91 7.52 0.92
C ALA A 182 7.30 6.18 0.29
N HIS A 183 8.22 5.47 0.94
CA HIS A 183 8.66 4.16 0.48
C HIS A 183 8.98 3.28 1.69
N ILE A 184 9.07 1.98 1.44
CA ILE A 184 9.53 0.97 2.40
C ILE A 184 10.94 0.55 1.99
N GLU A 185 11.88 0.66 2.92
CA GLU A 185 13.11 -0.11 2.89
C GLU A 185 12.85 -1.46 3.55
N TYR A 186 12.93 -2.53 2.78
CA TYR A 186 12.75 -3.90 3.24
C TYR A 186 14.10 -4.57 3.40
N ARG A 187 14.32 -5.26 4.52
CA ARG A 187 15.53 -6.02 4.82
C ARG A 187 15.23 -7.45 5.25
N VAL A 188 15.90 -8.41 4.62
CA VAL A 188 15.91 -9.80 5.12
C VAL A 188 16.90 -9.90 6.26
N LEU A 189 16.42 -10.23 7.45
CA LEU A 189 17.27 -10.44 8.63
C LEU A 189 17.79 -11.88 8.67
N THR A 190 16.90 -12.85 8.45
CA THR A 190 17.24 -14.26 8.32
C THR A 190 16.39 -14.94 7.26
N LYS A 191 16.98 -15.93 6.57
CA LYS A 191 16.28 -16.80 5.63
C LYS A 191 16.77 -18.24 5.77
N ASP A 192 15.84 -19.19 5.77
CA ASP A 192 16.09 -20.64 5.71
C ASP A 192 15.24 -21.20 4.56
N ILE A 193 15.92 -21.48 3.45
CA ILE A 193 15.30 -21.93 2.19
C ILE A 193 15.74 -23.37 1.94
N ASN A 194 14.76 -24.25 1.81
CA ASN A 194 14.95 -25.64 1.41
C ASN A 194 13.76 -26.10 0.54
N GLU A 195 13.80 -27.34 0.07
CA GLU A 195 12.78 -27.90 -0.82
C GLU A 195 11.37 -27.92 -0.21
N ARG A 196 11.26 -28.02 1.13
CA ARG A 196 9.96 -28.16 1.81
C ARG A 196 9.31 -26.83 2.13
N ARG A 197 10.11 -25.81 2.41
CA ARG A 197 9.63 -24.49 2.86
C ARG A 197 10.68 -23.42 2.71
N ARG A 198 10.22 -22.17 2.71
CA ARG A 198 11.07 -20.98 2.80
C ARG A 198 10.65 -20.16 4.01
N LYS A 199 11.50 -20.07 5.04
CA LYS A 199 11.26 -19.28 6.25
C LYS A 199 12.02 -17.96 6.15
N PHE A 200 11.37 -16.88 6.56
CA PHE A 200 11.95 -15.54 6.57
C PHE A 200 11.66 -14.82 7.90
N GLU A 201 12.61 -14.00 8.32
CA GLU A 201 12.43 -12.94 9.32
C GLU A 201 12.95 -11.65 8.70
N VAL A 202 12.10 -10.62 8.66
CA VAL A 202 12.32 -9.41 7.87
C VAL A 202 11.98 -8.16 8.68
N GLU A 203 12.67 -7.07 8.38
CA GLU A 203 12.37 -5.72 8.86
C GLU A 203 11.95 -4.84 7.69
N MET A 204 10.94 -4.01 7.89
CA MET A 204 10.47 -3.01 6.94
C MET A 204 10.43 -1.67 7.63
N LEU A 205 11.15 -0.69 7.09
CA LEU A 205 11.13 0.69 7.55
C LEU A 205 10.44 1.54 6.49
N LEU A 206 9.31 2.14 6.85
CA LEU A 206 8.62 3.10 6.00
C LEU A 206 9.22 4.48 6.24
N TYR A 207 9.76 5.08 5.19
CA TYR A 207 10.35 6.41 5.20
C TYR A 207 9.45 7.44 4.52
N GLN A 208 9.38 8.62 5.12
CA GLN A 208 8.81 9.82 4.50
C GLN A 208 9.65 11.04 4.85
N GLY A 209 10.11 11.77 3.84
CA GLY A 209 10.96 12.95 4.03
C GLY A 209 12.32 12.64 4.65
N GLY A 210 12.88 11.45 4.40
CA GLY A 210 14.17 11.01 4.95
C GLY A 210 14.12 10.47 6.39
N GLU A 211 12.94 10.45 7.02
CA GLU A 211 12.75 9.93 8.38
C GLU A 211 11.93 8.65 8.37
N ALA A 212 12.34 7.67 9.17
CA ALA A 212 11.55 6.46 9.41
C ALA A 212 10.29 6.83 10.22
N ARG A 213 9.12 6.56 9.66
CA ARG A 213 7.81 6.84 10.27
C ARG A 213 7.13 5.60 10.81
N THR A 214 7.46 4.43 10.29
CA THR A 214 6.90 3.15 10.76
C THR A 214 7.94 2.05 10.64
N ARG A 215 8.09 1.25 11.68
CA ARG A 215 8.86 0.00 11.64
C ARG A 215 7.89 -1.17 11.68
N ILE A 216 8.08 -2.14 10.80
CA ILE A 216 7.32 -3.39 10.78
C ILE A 216 8.30 -4.57 10.79
N GLY A 217 8.19 -5.42 11.81
CA GLY A 217 8.90 -6.71 11.84
C GLY A 217 7.95 -7.83 11.45
N CYS A 218 8.34 -8.68 10.51
CA CYS A 218 7.52 -9.81 10.07
C CYS A 218 8.32 -11.12 10.07
N ALA A 219 7.72 -12.18 10.58
CA ALA A 219 8.23 -13.55 10.43
C ALA A 219 7.17 -14.39 9.72
N PHE A 220 7.55 -15.05 8.65
CA PHE A 220 6.63 -15.84 7.83
C PHE A 220 7.31 -17.06 7.22
N THR A 221 6.50 -17.98 6.71
CA THR A 221 6.96 -19.18 6.01
C THR A 221 6.12 -19.43 4.78
N VAL A 222 6.78 -19.70 3.67
CA VAL A 222 6.17 -20.07 2.40
C VAL A 222 6.20 -21.58 2.27
N PHE A 223 5.06 -22.17 1.95
CA PHE A 223 4.87 -23.59 1.75
C PHE A 223 4.29 -23.88 0.36
N PRO A 224 4.50 -25.11 -0.16
CA PRO A 224 3.65 -25.65 -1.23
C PRO A 224 2.18 -25.58 -0.82
N HIS A 225 1.30 -25.13 -1.72
CA HIS A 225 -0.11 -24.88 -1.41
C HIS A 225 -0.82 -26.12 -0.84
N GLN A 226 -0.55 -27.30 -1.41
CA GLN A 226 -1.20 -28.56 -1.02
C GLN A 226 -0.98 -28.91 0.47
N VAL A 227 0.23 -28.66 0.99
CA VAL A 227 0.59 -28.97 2.38
C VAL A 227 -0.25 -28.14 3.36
N ILE A 228 -0.56 -26.89 3.01
CA ILE A 228 -1.34 -26.00 3.88
C ILE A 228 -2.83 -26.24 3.72
N SER A 229 -3.34 -26.46 2.50
CA SER A 229 -4.78 -26.65 2.28
C SER A 229 -5.33 -27.85 3.06
N GLU A 230 -4.59 -28.96 3.11
CA GLU A 230 -5.01 -30.16 3.86
C GLU A 230 -5.04 -29.89 5.38
N ARG A 231 -4.03 -29.17 5.88
CA ARG A 231 -3.91 -28.83 7.30
C ARG A 231 -4.97 -27.81 7.73
N GLU A 232 -5.23 -26.79 6.92
CA GLU A 232 -6.26 -25.78 7.17
C GLU A 232 -7.65 -26.40 7.23
N ALA A 233 -7.99 -27.30 6.30
CA ALA A 233 -9.26 -28.01 6.31
C ALA A 233 -9.44 -28.85 7.58
N ALA A 234 -8.41 -29.58 8.00
CA ALA A 234 -8.46 -30.37 9.24
C ALA A 234 -8.63 -29.49 10.49
N LEU A 235 -7.93 -28.36 10.57
CA LEU A 235 -8.05 -27.41 11.67
C LEU A 235 -9.43 -26.75 11.70
N ALA A 236 -9.99 -26.40 10.54
CA ALA A 236 -11.33 -25.84 10.43
C ALA A 236 -12.39 -26.84 10.95
N ILE A 237 -12.31 -28.12 10.56
CA ILE A 237 -13.19 -29.18 11.07
C ILE A 237 -13.10 -29.28 12.59
N SER A 238 -11.88 -29.32 13.14
CA SER A 238 -11.65 -29.42 14.57
C SER A 238 -12.22 -28.21 15.33
N ALA A 239 -12.00 -26.99 14.82
CA ALA A 239 -12.55 -25.77 15.40
C ALA A 239 -14.10 -25.76 15.37
N THR A 240 -14.71 -26.23 14.28
CA THR A 240 -16.17 -26.37 14.18
C THR A 240 -16.71 -27.38 15.19
N GLN A 241 -16.08 -28.54 15.32
CA GLN A 241 -16.49 -29.57 16.28
C GLN A 241 -16.42 -29.05 17.72
N PHE A 242 -15.34 -28.34 18.07
CA PHE A 242 -15.19 -27.73 19.39
C PHE A 242 -16.29 -26.70 19.67
N ALA A 243 -16.61 -25.82 18.70
CA ALA A 243 -17.66 -24.83 18.84
C ALA A 243 -19.05 -25.46 19.06
N LEU A 244 -19.35 -26.57 18.38
CA LEU A 244 -20.62 -27.30 18.53
C LEU A 244 -20.73 -28.02 19.88
N GLN A 245 -19.62 -28.59 20.37
CA GLN A 245 -19.58 -29.19 21.71
C GLN A 245 -19.82 -28.16 22.82
N GLY A 246 -19.23 -26.96 22.71
CA GLY A 246 -19.44 -25.86 23.66
C GLY A 246 -20.89 -25.32 23.72
N GLN A 247 -21.70 -25.52 22.67
CA GLN A 247 -23.13 -25.19 22.68
C GLN A 247 -24.00 -26.30 23.30
N SER A 248 -23.49 -27.53 23.36
CA SER A 248 -24.22 -28.70 23.90
C SER A 248 -24.31 -28.67 25.44
N ASP A 249 -23.31 -28.08 26.10
CA ASP A 249 -23.23 -28.00 27.56
C ASP A 249 -24.02 -26.81 28.17
N GLY A 250 -24.54 -25.90 27.35
CA GLY A 250 -25.32 -24.72 27.77
C GLY A 250 -26.84 -24.95 27.88
N ALA A 251 -27.36 -26.07 27.40
CA ALA A 251 -28.81 -26.36 27.40
C ALA A 251 -29.20 -27.32 28.54
N LYS A 252 -29.27 -26.82 29.78
CA LYS A 252 -30.03 -27.51 30.84
C LYS A 252 -31.52 -27.13 30.75
N PRO A 253 -32.45 -28.10 30.69
CA PRO A 253 -33.87 -27.81 30.61
C PRO A 253 -34.40 -27.24 31.93
N ALA A 254 -35.42 -26.40 31.80
CA ALA A 254 -36.17 -25.80 32.90
C ALA A 254 -36.61 -26.87 33.91
N ARG A 255 -36.36 -26.60 35.20
CA ARG A 255 -37.02 -27.33 36.29
C ARG A 255 -38.53 -27.09 36.20
N VAL A 256 -39.27 -28.13 35.91
CA VAL A 256 -40.73 -28.18 36.11
C VAL A 256 -40.98 -28.65 37.54
N ALA A 257 -41.71 -27.81 38.28
CA ALA A 257 -42.42 -27.99 39.55
C ALA A 257 -41.80 -28.92 40.62
#